data_AF-A0A966TWU8-F1
#
_entry.id   AF-A0A966TWU8-F1
#
_cell.length_a   1.000
_cell.length_b   1.000
_cell.length_c   1.000
_cell.angle_alpha   90.00
_cell.angle_beta   90.00
_cell.angle_gamma   90.00
#
_symmetry.space_group_name_H-M   'P 1'
#
loop_
_entity.id
_entity.type
_entity.pdbx_description
1 polymer ?
#
loop_
_entity_poly.entity_id
_entity_poly.type
_entity_poly.pdbx_seq_one_letter_code
_entity_poly.pdbx_strand_id
1 'polypeptide(L)'
;MAELQITTLRGAALAPHLPDVAGLRSRVFAAWPYLYEAPEGAEARYLSAYAQSPGAAVILARDGEVVVGAATCQPMAEASQTVRQGFARTGEEPAQWCYFGESVVLEAYRGRGLGVAFFAAREAHARALGLAGTAFCAVVRNQNDPRRPVDYTA
;
A
#
# COMPACT_ATOMS: atom_id res chain seq x y z
N MET A 1 -8.75 -4.98 -24.22
CA MET A 1 -7.96 -4.97 -22.97
C MET A 1 -8.73 -5.80 -21.97
N ALA A 2 -8.08 -6.72 -21.26
CA ALA A 2 -8.76 -7.49 -20.22
C ALA A 2 -9.17 -6.54 -19.08
N GLU A 3 -10.25 -6.89 -18.38
CA GLU A 3 -10.69 -6.16 -17.20
C GLU A 3 -9.70 -6.37 -16.05
N LEU A 4 -9.31 -5.29 -15.37
CA LEU A 4 -8.38 -5.36 -14.25
C LEU A 4 -9.05 -6.10 -13.08
N GLN A 5 -8.37 -7.11 -12.54
CA GLN A 5 -8.87 -7.88 -11.41
C GLN A 5 -8.35 -7.32 -10.10
N ILE A 6 -9.26 -7.01 -9.17
CA ILE A 6 -8.93 -6.56 -7.82
C ILE A 6 -9.20 -7.69 -6.82
N THR A 7 -8.20 -8.07 -6.04
CA THR A 7 -8.31 -9.14 -5.04
C THR A 7 -7.73 -8.71 -3.70
N THR A 8 -8.45 -8.97 -2.60
CA THR A 8 -7.95 -8.74 -1.23
C THR A 8 -7.41 -10.05 -0.65
N LEU A 9 -6.13 -10.07 -0.31
CA LEU A 9 -5.42 -11.21 0.25
C LEU A 9 -5.09 -10.98 1.72
N ARG A 10 -5.08 -12.04 2.52
CA ARG A 10 -4.75 -12.03 3.97
C ARG A 10 -3.94 -13.25 4.36
N GLY A 11 -3.13 -13.12 5.41
CA GLY A 11 -2.36 -14.23 5.98
C GLY A 11 -1.52 -15.00 4.96
N ALA A 12 -1.61 -16.33 5.01
CA ALA A 12 -0.86 -17.22 4.11
C ALA A 12 -1.17 -17.04 2.62
N ALA A 13 -2.33 -16.46 2.26
CA ALA A 13 -2.69 -16.21 0.86
C ALA A 13 -1.78 -15.13 0.21
N LEU A 14 -1.06 -14.33 1.00
CA LEU A 14 -0.07 -13.38 0.46
C LEU A 14 1.17 -14.09 -0.07
N ALA A 15 1.55 -15.23 0.52
CA ALA A 15 2.86 -15.85 0.32
C ALA A 15 3.24 -16.06 -1.15
N PRO A 16 2.35 -16.57 -2.03
CA PRO A 16 2.66 -16.75 -3.45
C PRO A 16 2.92 -15.44 -4.20
N HIS A 17 2.38 -14.31 -3.72
CA HIS A 17 2.42 -13.02 -4.40
C HIS A 17 3.51 -12.09 -3.84
N LEU A 18 4.17 -12.45 -2.73
CA LEU A 18 5.19 -11.61 -2.10
C LEU A 18 6.33 -11.20 -3.06
N PRO A 19 6.86 -12.09 -3.93
CA PRO A 19 7.92 -11.70 -4.87
C PRO A 19 7.45 -10.63 -5.86
N ASP A 20 6.25 -10.79 -6.43
CA ASP A 20 5.70 -9.86 -7.42
C ASP A 20 5.40 -8.49 -6.80
N VAL A 21 4.83 -8.49 -5.59
CA VAL A 21 4.54 -7.25 -4.86
C VAL A 21 5.83 -6.55 -4.44
N ALA A 22 6.85 -7.29 -4.01
CA ALA A 22 8.16 -6.71 -3.69
C ALA A 22 8.80 -6.06 -4.93
N GLY A 23 8.82 -6.76 -6.07
CA GLY A 23 9.36 -6.22 -7.33
C GLY A 23 8.60 -4.98 -7.82
N LEU A 24 7.27 -5.00 -7.72
CA LEU A 24 6.41 -3.84 -8.01
C LEU A 24 6.81 -2.64 -7.14
N ARG A 25 6.93 -2.84 -5.82
CA ARG A 25 7.27 -1.78 -4.87
C ARG A 25 8.64 -1.19 -5.11
N SER A 26 9.66 -2.03 -5.30
CA SER A 26 11.01 -1.57 -5.63
C SER A 26 11.02 -0.65 -6.86
N ARG A 27 10.28 -1.02 -7.92
CA ARG A 27 10.17 -0.19 -9.12
C ARG A 27 9.45 1.14 -8.89
N VAL A 28 8.35 1.13 -8.15
CA VAL A 28 7.57 2.36 -7.89
C VAL A 28 8.31 3.27 -6.91
N PHE A 29 8.97 2.73 -5.90
CA PHE A 29 9.73 3.51 -4.92
C PHE A 29 11.03 4.09 -5.48
N ALA A 30 11.68 3.42 -6.44
CA ALA A 30 12.82 4.02 -7.14
C ALA A 30 12.42 5.25 -7.96
N ALA A 31 11.15 5.37 -8.35
CA ALA A 31 10.63 6.51 -9.09
C ALA A 31 10.19 7.67 -8.19
N TRP A 32 10.01 8.85 -8.80
CA TRP A 32 9.43 10.01 -8.13
C TRP A 32 7.97 9.71 -7.71
N PRO A 33 7.50 10.13 -6.52
CA PRO A 33 8.10 11.04 -5.54
C PRO A 33 8.88 10.34 -4.44
N TYR A 34 9.16 9.05 -4.52
CA TYR A 34 9.84 8.34 -3.44
C TYR A 34 11.35 8.44 -3.58
N LEU A 35 11.87 8.20 -4.80
CA LEU A 35 13.31 8.20 -5.10
C LEU A 35 14.10 7.42 -4.04
N TYR A 36 13.56 6.27 -3.67
CA TYR A 36 14.03 5.39 -2.62
C TYR A 36 14.38 4.03 -3.22
N GLU A 37 15.64 3.65 -3.04
CA GLU A 37 16.12 2.32 -3.39
C GLU A 37 16.16 1.49 -2.10
N ALA A 38 15.27 0.50 -2.02
CA ALA A 38 15.21 -0.38 -0.88
C ALA A 38 16.42 -1.33 -0.88
N PRO A 39 17.08 -1.57 0.28
CA PRO A 39 18.08 -2.61 0.39
C PRO A 39 17.51 -3.98 0.00
N GLU A 40 18.38 -4.87 -0.50
CA GLU A 40 17.98 -6.21 -0.91
C GLU A 40 17.21 -6.94 0.19
N GLY A 41 16.06 -7.52 -0.18
CA GLY A 41 15.19 -8.26 0.74
C GLY A 41 14.38 -7.42 1.74
N ALA A 42 14.53 -6.08 1.77
CA ALA A 42 13.76 -5.22 2.66
C ALA A 42 12.25 -5.29 2.37
N GLU A 43 11.86 -5.25 1.10
CA GLU A 43 10.44 -5.32 0.69
C GLU A 43 9.82 -6.67 1.04
N ALA A 44 10.55 -7.77 0.85
CA ALA A 44 10.07 -9.10 1.21
C ALA A 44 9.85 -9.25 2.72
N ARG A 45 10.78 -8.74 3.54
CA ARG A 45 10.62 -8.71 5.01
C ARG A 45 9.43 -7.85 5.43
N TYR A 46 9.28 -6.68 4.82
CA TYR A 46 8.16 -5.79 5.09
C TYR A 46 6.82 -6.48 4.80
N LEU A 47 6.68 -7.12 3.64
CA LEU A 47 5.44 -7.80 3.28
C LEU A 47 5.19 -9.07 4.10
N SER A 48 6.24 -9.74 4.58
CA SER A 48 6.11 -10.87 5.51
C SER A 48 5.45 -10.47 6.83
N ALA A 49 5.67 -9.23 7.31
CA ALA A 49 4.98 -8.72 8.49
C ALA A 49 3.46 -8.64 8.28
N TYR A 50 2.99 -8.28 7.07
CA TYR A 50 1.57 -8.29 6.73
C TYR A 50 0.99 -9.70 6.65
N ALA A 51 1.78 -10.69 6.21
CA ALA A 51 1.33 -12.09 6.20
C ALA A 51 1.16 -12.66 7.62
N GLN A 52 1.84 -12.07 8.62
CA GLN A 52 1.80 -12.49 10.03
C GLN A 52 0.85 -11.65 10.88
N SER A 53 0.46 -10.46 10.41
CA SER A 53 -0.49 -9.56 11.09
C SER A 53 -1.94 -10.06 10.88
N PRO A 54 -2.68 -10.43 11.94
CA PRO A 54 -4.02 -10.98 11.81
C PRO A 54 -5.02 -10.02 11.14
N GLY A 55 -4.87 -8.71 11.37
CA GLY A 55 -5.73 -7.69 10.77
C GLY A 55 -5.23 -7.17 9.43
N ALA A 56 -4.04 -7.55 8.98
CA ALA A 56 -3.47 -7.06 7.73
C ALA A 56 -4.16 -7.64 6.48
N ALA A 57 -4.19 -6.82 5.44
CA ALA A 57 -4.55 -7.24 4.09
C ALA A 57 -3.69 -6.55 3.03
N VAL A 58 -3.53 -7.24 1.91
CA VAL A 58 -2.91 -6.72 0.69
C VAL A 58 -3.93 -6.83 -0.44
N ILE A 59 -4.23 -5.70 -1.07
CA ILE A 59 -5.11 -5.60 -2.22
C ILE A 59 -4.20 -5.64 -3.45
N LEU A 60 -4.42 -6.59 -4.36
CA LEU A 60 -3.70 -6.69 -5.63
C LEU A 60 -4.58 -6.24 -6.78
N ALA A 61 -3.99 -5.52 -7.72
CA ALA A 61 -4.52 -5.31 -9.05
C ALA A 61 -3.74 -6.15 -10.05
N ARG A 62 -4.43 -6.95 -10.85
CA ARG A 62 -3.82 -7.81 -11.88
C ARG A 62 -4.40 -7.54 -13.27
N ASP A 63 -3.53 -7.61 -14.27
CA ASP A 63 -3.90 -7.71 -15.69
C ASP A 63 -3.48 -9.11 -16.18
N GLY A 64 -4.45 -10.02 -16.28
CA GLY A 64 -4.19 -11.45 -16.39
C GLY A 64 -3.35 -11.95 -15.21
N GLU A 65 -2.19 -12.55 -15.51
CA GLU A 65 -1.28 -13.04 -14.47
C GLU A 65 -0.37 -11.96 -13.88
N VAL A 66 -0.27 -10.79 -14.50
CA VAL A 66 0.70 -9.75 -14.11
C VAL A 66 0.15 -8.91 -12.97
N VAL A 67 0.90 -8.78 -11.88
CA VAL A 67 0.60 -7.82 -10.81
C VAL A 67 0.99 -6.41 -11.28
N VAL A 68 -0.01 -5.53 -11.40
CA VAL A 68 0.15 -4.16 -11.94
C VAL A 68 -0.05 -3.07 -10.88
N GLY A 69 -0.57 -3.45 -9.72
CA GLY A 69 -0.71 -2.57 -8.58
C GLY A 69 -0.91 -3.36 -7.29
N ALA A 70 -0.57 -2.74 -6.17
CA ALA A 70 -0.81 -3.30 -4.85
C ALA A 70 -1.07 -2.18 -3.84
N ALA A 71 -1.93 -2.44 -2.87
CA ALA A 71 -2.12 -1.58 -1.72
C ALA A 71 -2.19 -2.39 -0.43
N THR A 72 -1.76 -1.81 0.68
CA THR A 72 -1.73 -2.52 1.97
C THR A 72 -2.53 -1.78 3.03
N CYS A 73 -3.06 -2.55 3.98
CA CYS A 73 -3.71 -2.01 5.17
C CYS A 73 -3.57 -2.96 6.36
N GLN A 74 -3.61 -2.42 7.57
CA GLN A 74 -3.58 -3.16 8.83
C GLN A 74 -4.21 -2.32 9.94
N PRO A 75 -4.68 -2.90 11.06
CA PRO A 75 -5.04 -2.12 12.24
C PRO A 75 -3.87 -1.22 12.67
N MET A 76 -4.14 0.02 13.02
CA MET A 76 -3.11 0.97 13.46
C MET A 76 -2.34 0.43 14.67
N ALA A 77 -2.99 -0.33 15.55
CA ALA A 77 -2.35 -1.01 16.67
C ALA A 77 -1.28 -2.05 16.26
N GLU A 78 -1.39 -2.61 15.05
CA GLU A 78 -0.45 -3.59 14.49
C GLU A 78 0.63 -2.94 13.60
N ALA A 79 0.48 -1.64 13.28
CA ALA A 79 1.44 -0.91 12.48
C ALA A 79 2.81 -0.73 13.17
N SER A 80 3.80 -0.33 12.38
CA SER A 80 5.15 -0.06 12.89
C SER A 80 5.13 0.95 14.03
N GLN A 81 6.10 0.84 14.94
CA GLN A 81 6.19 1.72 16.10
C GLN A 81 6.22 3.20 15.71
N THR A 82 6.95 3.54 14.64
CA THR A 82 7.04 4.92 14.12
C THR A 82 5.68 5.44 13.66
N VAL A 83 4.89 4.63 12.96
CA VAL A 83 3.55 5.02 12.51
C VAL A 83 2.63 5.22 13.70
N ARG A 84 2.63 4.28 14.66
CA ARG A 84 1.81 4.38 15.88
C ARG A 84 2.14 5.62 16.70
N GLN A 85 3.42 5.91 16.90
CA GLN A 85 3.87 7.10 17.63
C GLN A 85 3.50 8.39 16.90
N GLY A 86 3.62 8.41 15.58
CA GLY A 86 3.17 9.54 14.76
C GLY A 86 1.67 9.79 14.89
N PHE A 87 0.87 8.72 14.82
CA PHE A 87 -0.58 8.79 14.92
C PHE A 87 -1.06 9.21 16.31
N ALA A 88 -0.45 8.71 17.38
CA ALA A 88 -0.83 9.04 18.76
C ALA A 88 -0.79 10.55 19.07
N ARG A 89 -0.02 11.33 18.31
CA ARG A 89 0.04 12.80 18.44
C ARG A 89 -1.24 13.52 17.98
N THR A 90 -2.16 12.82 17.31
CA THR A 90 -3.46 13.37 16.90
C THR A 90 -4.45 13.43 18.05
N GLY A 91 -4.22 12.67 19.14
CA GLY A 91 -5.17 12.51 20.26
C GLY A 91 -6.24 11.44 20.03
N GLU A 92 -6.24 10.77 18.87
CA GLU A 92 -7.16 9.67 18.53
C GLU A 92 -6.68 8.33 19.11
N GLU A 93 -7.64 7.44 19.44
CA GLU A 93 -7.36 6.10 19.98
C GLU A 93 -6.94 5.12 18.87
N PRO A 94 -5.66 4.68 18.80
CA PRO A 94 -5.17 3.88 17.67
C PRO A 94 -5.95 2.58 17.42
N ALA A 95 -6.52 1.96 18.46
CA ALA A 95 -7.29 0.73 18.34
C ALA A 95 -8.54 0.87 17.44
N GLN A 96 -9.02 2.10 17.19
CA GLN A 96 -10.20 2.36 16.36
C GLN A 96 -9.88 2.58 14.87
N TRP A 97 -8.60 2.60 14.48
CA TRP A 97 -8.19 3.04 13.15
C TRP A 97 -7.50 1.94 12.35
N CYS A 98 -7.78 1.90 11.06
CA CYS A 98 -7.02 1.11 10.09
C CYS A 98 -5.96 2.01 9.44
N TYR A 99 -4.70 1.61 9.50
CA TYR A 99 -3.63 2.25 8.78
C TYR A 99 -3.56 1.69 7.36
N PHE A 100 -3.68 2.57 6.36
CA PHE A 100 -3.32 2.22 4.99
C PHE A 100 -1.84 2.55 4.79
N GLY A 101 -1.07 1.52 4.48
CA GLY A 101 0.36 1.63 4.21
C GLY A 101 0.60 2.23 2.83
N GLU A 102 1.19 1.46 1.94
CA GLU A 102 1.47 1.90 0.58
C GLU A 102 0.34 1.57 -0.39
N SER A 103 0.27 2.37 -1.45
CA SER A 103 -0.53 2.12 -2.65
C SER A 103 0.38 2.38 -3.83
N VAL A 104 0.79 1.33 -4.52
CA VAL A 104 1.74 1.38 -5.62
C VAL A 104 1.08 0.87 -6.90
N VAL A 105 1.26 1.60 -8.00
CA VAL A 105 0.71 1.26 -9.31
C VAL A 105 1.77 1.52 -10.37
N LEU A 106 1.90 0.57 -11.30
CA LEU A 106 2.76 0.74 -12.47
C LEU A 106 2.32 1.94 -13.28
N GLU A 107 3.29 2.73 -13.74
CA GLU A 107 3.08 3.96 -14.51
C GLU A 107 2.07 3.77 -15.66
N ALA A 108 2.24 2.72 -16.47
CA ALA A 108 1.35 2.42 -17.59
C ALA A 108 -0.12 2.15 -17.20
N TYR A 109 -0.39 1.86 -15.92
CA TYR A 109 -1.71 1.55 -15.37
C TYR A 109 -2.30 2.67 -14.51
N ARG A 110 -1.58 3.80 -14.35
CA ARG A 110 -2.11 4.99 -13.67
C ARG A 110 -3.24 5.63 -14.49
N GLY A 111 -4.09 6.42 -13.82
CA GLY A 111 -5.25 7.05 -14.44
C GLY A 111 -6.41 6.10 -14.79
N ARG A 112 -6.34 4.81 -14.40
CA ARG A 112 -7.36 3.79 -14.69
C ARG A 112 -8.29 3.48 -13.52
N GLY A 113 -8.39 4.37 -12.52
CA GLY A 113 -9.28 4.20 -11.36
C GLY A 113 -8.79 3.24 -10.27
N LEU A 114 -7.59 2.65 -10.40
CA LEU A 114 -7.02 1.71 -9.42
C LEU A 114 -6.91 2.29 -7.99
N GLY A 115 -6.55 3.57 -7.86
CA GLY A 115 -6.50 4.23 -6.56
C GLY A 115 -7.86 4.20 -5.84
N VAL A 116 -8.94 4.51 -6.55
CA VAL A 116 -10.32 4.46 -6.01
C VAL A 116 -10.68 3.03 -5.59
N ALA A 117 -10.37 2.05 -6.44
CA ALA A 117 -10.61 0.65 -6.13
C ALA A 117 -9.83 0.19 -4.88
N PHE A 118 -8.58 0.62 -4.72
CA PHE A 118 -7.78 0.32 -3.53
C PHE A 118 -8.32 0.98 -2.26
N PHE A 119 -8.80 2.22 -2.32
CA PHE A 119 -9.48 2.84 -1.18
C PHE A 119 -10.73 2.07 -0.80
N ALA A 120 -11.63 1.79 -1.75
CA ALA A 120 -12.85 1.05 -1.51
C ALA A 120 -12.60 -0.33 -0.88
N ALA A 121 -11.62 -1.09 -1.41
CA ALA A 121 -11.28 -2.41 -0.90
C ALA A 121 -10.69 -2.37 0.53
N ARG A 122 -9.79 -1.42 0.81
CA ARG A 122 -9.18 -1.27 2.15
C ARG A 122 -10.19 -0.77 3.18
N GLU A 123 -11.09 0.14 2.80
CA GLU A 123 -12.18 0.58 3.68
C GLU A 123 -13.17 -0.55 3.97
N ALA A 124 -13.53 -1.35 2.97
CA ALA A 124 -14.38 -2.53 3.18
C ALA A 124 -13.73 -3.51 4.17
N HIS A 125 -12.41 -3.73 4.04
CA HIS A 125 -11.65 -4.55 4.99
C HIS A 125 -11.63 -3.94 6.40
N ALA A 126 -11.37 -2.63 6.53
CA ALA A 126 -11.39 -1.93 7.81
C ALA A 126 -12.76 -2.05 8.51
N ARG A 127 -13.85 -1.87 7.76
CA ARG A 127 -15.22 -2.06 8.27
C ARG A 127 -15.48 -3.50 8.73
N ALA A 128 -14.99 -4.50 7.97
CA ALA A 128 -15.13 -5.91 8.36
C ALA A 128 -14.38 -6.25 9.66
N LEU A 129 -13.36 -5.46 10.04
CA LEU A 129 -12.67 -5.56 11.32
C LEU A 129 -13.32 -4.75 12.45
N GLY A 130 -14.40 -4.01 12.17
CA GLY A 130 -15.07 -3.15 13.15
C GLY A 130 -14.32 -1.86 13.48
N LEU A 131 -13.38 -1.43 12.63
CA LEU A 131 -12.62 -0.19 12.82
C LEU A 131 -13.47 1.03 12.39
N ALA A 132 -13.38 2.10 13.17
CA ALA A 132 -14.20 3.31 12.99
C ALA A 132 -13.67 4.26 11.92
N GLY A 133 -12.36 4.20 11.65
CA GLY A 133 -11.71 5.13 10.73
C GLY A 133 -10.55 4.52 9.97
N THR A 134 -10.07 5.26 8.98
CA THR A 134 -8.89 4.91 8.19
C THR A 134 -7.93 6.09 8.14
N ALA A 135 -6.64 5.82 8.19
CA ALA A 135 -5.60 6.83 8.18
C ALA A 135 -4.42 6.37 7.32
N PHE A 136 -3.73 7.30 6.70
CA PHE A 136 -2.55 7.01 5.88
C PHE A 136 -1.57 8.18 5.92
N CYS A 137 -0.33 7.91 5.50
CA CYS A 137 0.67 8.96 5.33
C CYS A 137 0.78 9.32 3.84
N ALA A 138 0.62 10.60 3.53
CA ALA A 138 0.90 11.10 2.18
C ALA A 138 2.38 11.49 2.07
N VAL A 139 2.97 11.23 0.90
CA VAL A 139 4.30 11.75 0.58
C VAL A 139 4.16 13.18 0.10
N VAL A 140 4.79 14.11 0.81
CA VAL A 140 4.91 15.51 0.40
C VAL A 140 6.34 15.74 -0.06
N ARG A 141 6.52 16.07 -1.35
CA ARG A 141 7.82 16.43 -1.93
C ARG A 141 7.75 17.84 -2.48
N ASN A 142 8.91 18.50 -2.53
CA ASN A 142 9.01 19.82 -3.13
C ASN A 142 8.51 19.78 -4.59
N GLN A 143 7.56 20.65 -4.94
CA GLN A 143 6.98 20.72 -6.28
C GLN A 143 8.02 21.15 -7.33
N ASN A 144 9.08 21.84 -6.89
CA ASN A 144 10.21 22.29 -7.70
C ASN A 144 11.41 21.34 -7.64
N ASP A 145 11.25 20.09 -7.15
CA ASP A 145 12.33 19.10 -7.18
C ASP A 145 12.70 18.85 -8.66
N PRO A 146 13.96 19.10 -9.08
CA PRO A 146 14.37 19.00 -10.49
C PRO A 146 14.28 17.58 -11.05
N ARG A 147 14.13 16.56 -10.18
CA ARG A 147 13.93 15.16 -10.57
C ARG A 147 12.46 14.81 -10.80
N ARG A 148 11.53 15.75 -10.61
CA ARG A 148 10.10 15.54 -10.88
C ARG A 148 9.88 15.40 -12.39
N PRO A 149 9.29 14.29 -12.88
CA PRO A 149 8.91 14.16 -14.29
C PRO A 149 7.87 15.22 -14.69
N VAL A 150 7.97 15.72 -15.93
CA VAL A 150 7.10 16.77 -16.48
C VAL A 150 5.63 16.30 -16.54
N ASP A 151 5.43 15.02 -16.81
CA ASP A 151 4.15 14.34 -16.98
C ASP A 151 3.71 13.53 -15.74
N TYR A 152 4.34 13.79 -14.58
CA TYR A 152 4.01 13.06 -13.36
C TYR A 152 2.52 13.17 -13.00
N THR A 153 1.87 12.02 -12.91
CA THR A 153 0.52 11.85 -12.37
C THR A 153 0.58 11.04 -11.07
N ALA A 154 -0.04 11.58 -10.02
CA ALA A 154 -0.14 10.97 -8.69
C ALA A 154 -1.09 9.77 -8.68
#